data_AF-A0A5C2S8Y7-F1
#
_entry.id   AF-A0A5C2S8Y7-F1
#
_cell.length_a   1.000
_cell.length_b   1.000
_cell.length_c   1.000
_cell.angle_alpha   90.00
_cell.angle_beta   90.00
_cell.angle_gamma   90.00
#
_symmetry.space_group_name_H-M   'P 1'
#
loop_
_entity.id
_entity.type
_entity.pdbx_description
1 polymer ?
#
loop_
_entity_poly.entity_id
_entity_poly.type
_entity_poly.pdbx_seq_one_letter_code
_entity_poly.pdbx_strand_id
1 'polypeptide(L)'
;NPWKCPHCAYIQHNHRGPDLRRHIATHSRQQWICCGLPLLEAAAAGVPDRVFADKNAVWTYAGEVMVGGCRWTFSRKDAFRRHLRKEEGRCWGD
;
A
#
# COMPACT_ATOMS: atom_id res chain seq x y z
N ASN A 1 -13.95 -5.03 -29.04
CA ASN A 1 -14.39 -5.77 -27.83
C ASN A 1 -14.14 -4.88 -26.61
N PRO A 2 -15.18 -4.30 -25.97
CA PRO A 2 -15.01 -3.40 -24.82
C PRO A 2 -14.43 -4.08 -23.57
N TRP A 3 -14.39 -5.41 -23.55
CA TRP A 3 -13.86 -6.21 -22.45
C TRP A 3 -12.41 -6.65 -22.65
N LYS A 4 -11.77 -6.27 -23.76
CA LYS A 4 -10.38 -6.62 -24.06
C LYS A 4 -9.42 -5.63 -23.39
N CYS A 5 -8.34 -6.15 -22.79
CA CYS A 5 -7.26 -5.32 -22.29
C CYS A 5 -6.52 -4.62 -23.45
N PRO A 6 -6.17 -3.33 -23.34
CA PRO A 6 -5.38 -2.62 -24.34
C PRO A 6 -3.89 -3.01 -24.35
N HIS A 7 -3.38 -3.66 -23.31
CA HIS A 7 -1.94 -3.94 -23.15
C HIS A 7 -1.56 -5.43 -23.31
N CYS A 8 -2.54 -6.34 -23.37
CA CYS A 8 -2.29 -7.77 -23.58
C CYS A 8 -3.50 -8.50 -24.19
N ALA A 9 -3.38 -9.81 -24.37
CA ALA A 9 -4.43 -10.64 -24.97
C ALA A 9 -5.63 -10.94 -24.04
N TYR A 10 -5.59 -10.51 -22.77
CA TYR A 10 -6.65 -10.80 -21.80
C TYR A 10 -8.01 -10.19 -22.20
N ILE A 11 -9.07 -10.97 -22.01
CA ILE A 11 -10.47 -10.54 -22.19
C ILE A 11 -11.21 -10.82 -20.89
N GLN A 12 -11.91 -9.82 -20.37
CA GLN A 12 -12.70 -10.03 -19.17
C GLN A 12 -14.04 -10.72 -19.50
N HIS A 13 -14.19 -11.97 -19.08
CA HIS A 13 -15.35 -12.80 -19.43
C HIS A 13 -16.60 -12.52 -18.62
N ASN A 14 -16.47 -12.03 -17.38
CA ASN A 14 -17.62 -11.73 -16.53
C ASN A 14 -18.28 -10.37 -16.84
N HIS A 15 -17.75 -9.63 -17.82
CA HIS A 15 -18.22 -8.31 -18.24
C HIS A 15 -18.32 -7.28 -17.09
N ARG A 16 -17.50 -7.42 -16.04
CA ARG A 16 -17.42 -6.44 -14.96
C ARG A 16 -16.30 -5.45 -15.25
N GLY A 17 -16.68 -4.22 -15.57
CA GLY A 17 -15.75 -3.11 -15.78
C GLY A 17 -14.71 -2.91 -14.66
N PRO A 18 -15.07 -3.02 -13.37
CA PRO A 18 -14.10 -2.90 -12.27
C PRO A 18 -12.96 -3.93 -12.35
N ASP A 19 -13.26 -5.15 -12.78
CA ASP A 19 -12.28 -6.22 -12.84
C ASP A 19 -11.34 -6.05 -14.04
N LEU A 20 -11.87 -5.59 -15.19
CA LEU A 20 -11.04 -5.21 -16.32
C LEU A 20 -10.12 -4.04 -15.97
N ARG A 21 -10.61 -3.00 -15.28
CA ARG A 21 -9.77 -1.89 -14.80
C ARG A 21 -8.68 -2.39 -13.85
N ARG A 22 -9.00 -3.32 -12.94
CA ARG A 22 -8.02 -3.93 -12.04
C ARG A 22 -6.95 -4.69 -12.83
N HIS A 23 -7.34 -5.44 -13.85
CA HIS A 23 -6.40 -6.11 -14.73
C HIS A 23 -5.50 -5.11 -15.46
N ILE A 24 -6.06 -4.05 -16.05
CA ILE A 24 -5.27 -2.99 -16.73
C ILE A 24 -4.25 -2.38 -15.77
N ALA A 25 -4.64 -2.14 -14.53
CA ALA A 25 -3.77 -1.58 -13.49
C ALA A 25 -2.61 -2.52 -13.10
N THR A 26 -2.59 -3.81 -13.47
CA THR A 26 -1.41 -4.66 -13.22
C THR A 26 -0.27 -4.39 -14.22
N HIS A 27 -0.57 -3.75 -15.35
CA HIS A 27 0.44 -3.34 -16.33
C HIS A 27 1.24 -2.13 -15.85
N SER A 28 0.66 -1.29 -14.99
CA SER A 28 1.43 -0.30 -14.23
C SER A 28 1.90 -0.97 -12.93
N ARG A 29 3.21 -0.98 -12.66
CA ARG A 29 3.78 -1.50 -11.41
C ARG A 29 3.46 -0.58 -10.21
N GLN A 30 2.18 -0.35 -9.92
CA GLN A 30 1.78 0.36 -8.71
C GLN A 30 1.96 -0.59 -7.52
N GLN A 31 3.11 -0.48 -6.87
CA GLN A 31 3.39 -1.15 -5.61
C GLN A 31 2.95 -0.26 -4.47
N TRP A 32 2.06 -0.77 -3.63
CA TRP A 32 1.70 -0.16 -2.35
C TRP A 32 2.69 -0.67 -1.32
N ILE A 33 3.38 0.21 -0.62
CA ILE A 33 4.38 -0.17 0.38
C ILE A 33 3.87 0.27 1.74
N CYS A 34 3.91 -0.62 2.74
CA CYS A 34 3.69 -0.21 4.12
C CYS A 34 4.93 0.54 4.62
N CYS A 35 5.03 1.82 4.26
CA CYS A 35 6.15 2.67 4.62
C CYS A 35 6.03 3.29 6.01
N GLY A 36 4.85 3.30 6.61
CA GLY A 36 4.60 4.02 7.86
C GLY A 36 3.94 5.37 7.58
N LEU A 37 4.06 6.27 8.54
CA LEU A 37 3.74 7.68 8.38
C LEU A 37 5.02 8.53 8.40
N PRO A 38 5.05 9.70 7.74
CA PRO A 38 6.13 10.65 7.94
C PRO A 38 6.30 10.97 9.43
N LEU A 39 7.54 11.16 9.88
CA LEU A 39 7.89 11.35 11.30
C LEU A 39 7.01 12.41 12.00
N LEU A 40 6.74 13.53 11.30
CA LEU A 40 5.93 14.63 11.82
C LEU A 40 4.45 14.25 11.96
N GLU A 41 3.92 13.46 11.04
CA GLU A 41 2.53 12.99 11.06
C GLU A 41 2.32 11.86 12.07
N ALA A 42 3.31 10.97 12.21
CA ALA A 42 3.27 9.85 13.14
C ALA A 42 3.00 10.30 14.59
N ALA A 43 3.62 11.41 15.00
CA ALA A 43 3.42 11.98 16.33
C ALA A 43 1.97 12.47 16.52
N ALA A 44 1.39 13.12 15.49
CA ALA A 44 0.00 13.60 15.52
C ALA A 44 -1.03 12.45 15.42
N ALA A 45 -0.67 11.35 14.75
CA ALA A 45 -1.52 10.17 14.56
C ALA A 45 -1.58 9.22 15.77
N GLY A 46 -0.92 9.57 16.89
CA GLY A 46 -0.94 8.77 18.12
C GLY A 46 -0.11 7.48 18.03
N VAL A 47 0.93 7.46 17.17
CA VAL A 47 1.92 6.38 17.19
C VAL A 47 2.58 6.35 18.58
N PRO A 48 2.69 5.20 19.26
CA PRO A 48 3.30 5.14 20.59
C PRO A 48 4.81 5.46 20.59
N ASP A 49 5.32 6.14 21.61
CA ASP A 49 6.75 6.51 21.77
C ASP A 49 7.71 5.33 21.59
N ARG A 50 7.32 4.13 22.05
CA ARG A 50 8.10 2.89 21.88
C ARG A 50 8.40 2.55 20.42
N VAL A 51 7.56 2.99 19.47
CA VAL A 51 7.76 2.78 18.04
C VAL A 51 8.81 3.74 17.49
N PHE A 52 8.85 4.98 17.97
CA PHE A 52 9.91 5.93 17.61
C PHE A 52 11.28 5.51 18.17
N ALA A 53 11.30 4.86 19.33
CA ALA A 53 12.52 4.31 19.93
C ALA A 53 13.03 3.04 19.22
N ASP A 54 12.17 2.33 18.48
CA ASP A 54 12.56 1.14 17.72
C ASP A 54 13.25 1.54 16.42
N LYS A 55 14.57 1.34 16.37
CA LYS A 55 15.39 1.60 15.18
C LYS A 55 14.94 0.80 13.94
N ASN A 56 14.24 -0.32 14.12
CA ASN A 56 13.70 -1.09 13.00
C ASN A 56 12.40 -0.50 12.45
N ALA A 57 11.71 0.35 13.21
CA ALA A 57 10.45 0.97 12.82
C ALA A 57 10.66 2.33 12.11
N VAL A 58 11.86 2.90 12.17
CA VAL A 58 12.23 4.17 11.52
C VAL A 58 13.09 3.89 10.28
N TRP A 59 12.80 4.54 9.15
CA TRP A 59 13.60 4.42 7.93
C TRP A 59 13.34 5.55 6.94
N THR A 60 14.21 5.69 5.94
CA THR A 60 14.01 6.67 4.86
C THR A 60 13.33 6.01 3.65
N TYR A 61 12.23 6.60 3.21
CA TYR A 61 11.51 6.19 2.00
C TYR A 61 11.16 7.44 1.19
N ALA A 62 11.46 7.42 -0.11
CA ALA A 62 11.24 8.56 -1.02
C ALA A 62 11.85 9.91 -0.55
N GLY A 63 12.91 9.87 0.27
CA GLY A 63 13.56 11.06 0.82
C GLY A 63 12.99 11.55 2.16
N GLU A 64 11.93 10.92 2.66
CA GLU A 64 11.30 11.26 3.94
C GLU A 64 11.59 10.21 5.01
N VAL A 65 11.68 10.65 6.26
CA VAL A 65 11.80 9.75 7.41
C VAL A 65 10.42 9.25 7.79
N MET A 66 10.22 7.94 7.65
CA MET A 66 8.97 7.26 7.93
C MET A 66 9.07 6.42 9.20
N VAL A 67 7.96 6.29 9.91
CA VAL A 67 7.85 5.56 11.18
C VAL A 67 6.66 4.61 11.19
N GLY A 68 6.85 3.42 11.75
CA GLY A 68 5.75 2.50 12.05
C GLY A 68 5.22 1.72 10.84
N GLY A 69 6.06 1.48 9.82
CA GLY A 69 5.74 0.60 8.69
C GLY A 69 6.53 -0.71 8.72
N CYS A 70 5.97 -1.79 8.16
CA CYS A 70 6.64 -3.10 8.07
C CYS A 70 7.43 -3.32 6.77
N ARG A 71 7.41 -2.35 5.85
CA ARG A 71 8.11 -2.33 4.55
C ARG A 71 7.65 -3.41 3.54
N TRP A 72 6.61 -4.16 3.84
CA TRP A 72 6.03 -5.08 2.87
C TRP A 72 5.37 -4.35 1.70
N THR A 73 5.48 -4.96 0.53
CA THR A 73 4.91 -4.46 -0.71
C THR A 73 3.67 -5.26 -1.10
N PHE A 74 2.70 -4.58 -1.68
CA PHE A 74 1.44 -5.13 -2.13
C PHE A 74 1.19 -4.70 -3.56
N SER A 75 0.73 -5.63 -4.38
CA SER A 75 0.35 -5.33 -5.77
C SER A 75 -0.99 -4.61 -5.88
N ARG A 76 -1.76 -4.46 -4.78
CA ARG A 76 -3.09 -3.85 -4.78
C ARG A 76 -3.37 -3.04 -3.52
N LYS A 77 -4.07 -1.91 -3.69
CA LYS A 77 -4.49 -1.03 -2.58
C LYS A 77 -5.36 -1.74 -1.54
N ASP A 78 -6.27 -2.60 -1.99
CA ASP A 78 -7.19 -3.30 -1.08
C ASP A 78 -6.50 -4.36 -0.22
N ALA A 79 -5.39 -4.95 -0.71
CA ALA A 79 -4.55 -5.84 0.07
C ALA A 79 -3.79 -5.05 1.14
N PHE A 80 -3.22 -3.90 0.76
CA PHE A 80 -2.56 -2.98 1.68
C PHE A 80 -3.51 -2.47 2.77
N ARG A 81 -4.71 -2.00 2.42
CA ARG A 81 -5.73 -1.58 3.40
C ARG A 81 -6.16 -2.69 4.35
N ARG A 82 -6.22 -3.94 3.88
CA ARG A 82 -6.49 -5.10 4.74
C ARG A 82 -5.33 -5.37 5.69
N HIS A 83 -4.10 -5.19 5.22
CA HIS A 83 -2.92 -5.29 6.05
C HIS A 83 -2.95 -4.27 7.20
N LEU A 84 -3.22 -2.99 6.93
CA LEU A 84 -3.31 -1.96 7.98
C LEU A 84 -4.36 -2.29 9.05
N ARG A 85 -5.53 -2.80 8.66
CA ARG A 85 -6.55 -3.24 9.62
C ARG A 85 -6.13 -4.46 10.45
N LYS A 86 -5.41 -5.40 9.83
CA LYS A 86 -4.94 -6.61 10.53
C LYS A 86 -3.81 -6.30 11.51
N GLU A 87 -2.95 -5.38 11.15
CA GLU A 87 -1.79 -4.94 11.93
C GLU A 87 -2.09 -3.65 12.72
N GLU A 88 -3.34 -3.47 13.15
CA GLU A 88 -3.73 -2.34 14.00
C GLU A 88 -2.85 -2.28 15.26
N GLY A 89 -2.30 -1.10 15.55
CA GLY A 89 -1.34 -0.91 16.65
C GLY A 89 0.08 -1.44 16.39
N ARG A 90 0.35 -1.99 15.20
CA ARG A 90 1.67 -2.43 14.73
C ARG A 90 2.13 -1.70 13.47
N CYS A 91 1.21 -1.36 12.58
CA CYS A 91 1.50 -0.63 11.34
C CYS A 91 0.59 0.60 11.20
N TRP A 92 1.15 1.69 10.67
CA TRP A 92 0.44 2.94 10.40
C TRP A 92 0.69 3.38 8.93
N GLY A 93 -0.28 4.05 8.30
CA GLY A 93 -0.19 4.53 6.91
C GLY A 93 -1.55 4.63 6.19
N ASP A 94 -1.56 5.07 4.92
CA ASP A 94 -2.73 5.10 4.00
C ASP A 94 -2.34 4.78 2.53
#